data_AF-A0A921EYZ5-F1
#
_entry.id   AF-A0A921EYZ5-F1
#
_cell.length_a   1.000
_cell.length_b   1.000
_cell.length_c   1.000
_cell.angle_alpha   90.00
_cell.angle_beta   90.00
_cell.angle_gamma   90.00
#
_symmetry.space_group_name_H-M   'P 1'
#
loop_
_entity.id
_entity.type
_entity.pdbx_description
1 polymer ?
#
loop_
_entity_poly.entity_id
_entity_poly.type
_entity_poly.pdbx_seq_one_letter_code
_entity_poly.pdbx_strand_id
1 'polypeptide(L)'
;HATANSLILFDEIGRGTATYDGMALAQAIIEFVHDKVHAKTLFSTHYHELTALENSLKALRNVHVGAVEQDGDLVFLHQMQPGPADKSYGIHVAKLAGMPTPLLKRAEVILTDLEDEAAAKPAVAVPSQTDATATQPAAVTEPVGEPAPAAEAAPKTATPTPEEPATVDEVADQQLSLFSDEPELNPAQAKVIDQLSHLNLMGMTPMDVMSQVYKWQQKLSK
;
A
#
# COMPACT_ATOMS: atom_id res chain seq x y z
N HIS A 1 -23.87 -5.86 -17.13
CA HIS A 1 -23.97 -7.27 -17.57
C HIS A 1 -22.65 -7.68 -18.22
N ALA A 2 -22.11 -8.82 -17.84
CA ALA A 2 -20.96 -9.46 -18.47
C ALA A 2 -21.38 -10.84 -19.02
N THR A 3 -20.65 -11.34 -20.01
CA THR A 3 -20.87 -12.63 -20.68
C THR A 3 -19.55 -13.38 -20.80
N ALA A 4 -19.57 -14.64 -21.25
CA ALA A 4 -18.35 -15.42 -21.49
C ALA A 4 -17.34 -14.77 -22.46
N ASN A 5 -17.81 -13.85 -23.32
CA ASN A 5 -16.96 -13.11 -24.26
C ASN A 5 -16.48 -11.75 -23.71
N SER A 6 -16.65 -11.50 -22.41
CA SER A 6 -16.20 -10.28 -21.75
C SER A 6 -14.80 -10.46 -21.17
N LEU A 7 -14.05 -9.35 -21.08
CA LEU A 7 -12.87 -9.21 -20.23
C LEU A 7 -13.27 -8.38 -19.01
N ILE A 8 -13.08 -8.94 -17.81
CA ILE A 8 -13.37 -8.28 -16.54
C ILE A 8 -12.05 -7.98 -15.83
N LEU A 9 -11.89 -6.76 -15.35
CA LEU A 9 -10.73 -6.31 -14.57
C LEU A 9 -11.26 -5.82 -13.22
N PHE A 10 -10.91 -6.51 -12.15
CA PHE A 10 -11.13 -6.05 -10.79
C PHE A 10 -9.81 -5.58 -10.21
N ASP A 11 -9.83 -4.37 -9.63
CA ASP A 11 -8.68 -3.80 -8.96
C ASP A 11 -9.04 -3.49 -7.51
N GLU A 12 -8.47 -4.28 -6.59
CA GLU A 12 -8.56 -4.13 -5.15
C GLU A 12 -9.98 -3.93 -4.58
N ILE A 13 -10.94 -4.73 -5.06
CA ILE A 13 -12.31 -4.67 -4.58
C ILE A 13 -12.41 -5.10 -3.10
N GLY A 14 -13.32 -4.45 -2.35
CA GLY A 14 -13.56 -4.78 -0.93
C GLY A 14 -12.76 -3.95 0.09
N ARG A 15 -11.89 -3.02 -0.32
CA ARG A 15 -11.11 -2.16 0.59
C ARG A 15 -11.90 -1.13 1.41
N GLY A 16 -13.10 -0.74 0.95
CA GLY A 16 -13.88 0.36 1.55
C GLY A 16 -14.83 -0.04 2.68
N THR A 17 -14.82 -1.31 3.11
CA THR A 17 -15.69 -1.86 4.15
C THR A 17 -14.85 -2.59 5.21
N ALA A 18 -15.49 -3.18 6.22
CA ALA A 18 -14.83 -4.06 7.17
C ALA A 18 -14.06 -5.18 6.44
N THR A 19 -12.86 -5.52 6.92
CA THR A 19 -11.94 -6.44 6.24
C THR A 19 -12.59 -7.77 5.85
N TYR A 20 -13.33 -8.39 6.78
CA TYR A 20 -14.01 -9.67 6.52
C TYR A 20 -15.19 -9.55 5.54
N ASP A 21 -15.90 -8.42 5.57
CA ASP A 21 -16.98 -8.15 4.62
C ASP A 21 -16.43 -7.97 3.20
N GLY A 22 -15.35 -7.20 3.07
CA GLY A 22 -14.64 -6.99 1.81
C GLY A 22 -14.10 -8.30 1.22
N MET A 23 -13.48 -9.14 2.05
CA MET A 23 -12.97 -10.45 1.64
C MET A 23 -14.10 -11.40 1.23
N ALA A 24 -15.20 -11.47 2.01
CA ALA A 24 -16.34 -12.32 1.69
C ALA A 24 -16.99 -11.92 0.36
N LEU A 25 -17.17 -10.62 0.12
CA LEU A 25 -17.72 -10.11 -1.13
C LEU A 25 -16.78 -10.39 -2.31
N ALA A 26 -15.47 -10.18 -2.14
CA ALA A 26 -14.47 -10.48 -3.15
C ALA A 26 -14.50 -11.96 -3.55
N GLN A 27 -14.52 -12.87 -2.57
CA GLN A 27 -14.64 -14.31 -2.81
C GLN A 27 -15.94 -14.65 -3.56
N ALA A 28 -17.08 -14.15 -3.10
CA ALA A 28 -18.37 -14.42 -3.73
C ALA A 28 -18.41 -13.93 -5.20
N ILE A 29 -17.76 -12.80 -5.50
CA ILE A 29 -17.64 -12.28 -6.87
C ILE A 29 -16.77 -13.22 -7.72
N ILE A 30 -15.62 -13.66 -7.22
CA ILE A 30 -14.74 -14.60 -7.92
C ILE A 30 -15.50 -15.90 -8.26
N GLU A 31 -16.17 -16.49 -7.27
CA GLU A 31 -16.97 -17.70 -7.43
C GLU A 31 -18.10 -17.51 -8.44
N PHE A 32 -18.84 -16.39 -8.34
CA PHE A 32 -19.94 -16.10 -9.27
C PHE A 32 -19.45 -15.94 -10.72
N VAL A 33 -18.35 -15.22 -10.92
CA VAL A 33 -17.76 -15.05 -12.26
C VAL A 33 -17.25 -16.38 -12.80
N HIS A 34 -16.61 -17.19 -11.96
CA HIS A 34 -16.11 -18.52 -12.31
C HIS A 34 -17.24 -19.48 -12.70
N ASP A 35 -18.32 -19.54 -11.93
CA ASP A 35 -19.38 -20.56 -12.07
C ASP A 35 -20.54 -20.16 -13.00
N LYS A 36 -20.79 -18.85 -13.17
CA LYS A 36 -21.97 -18.36 -13.90
C LYS A 36 -21.62 -17.57 -15.16
N VAL A 37 -20.61 -16.70 -15.08
CA VAL A 37 -20.31 -15.75 -16.18
C VAL A 37 -19.32 -16.36 -17.16
N HIS A 38 -18.31 -17.08 -16.66
CA HIS A 38 -17.22 -17.68 -17.42
C HIS A 38 -16.43 -16.69 -18.30
N ALA A 39 -16.40 -15.41 -17.89
CA ALA A 39 -15.64 -14.37 -18.55
C ALA A 39 -14.14 -14.50 -18.24
N LYS A 40 -13.28 -14.04 -19.16
CA LYS A 40 -11.86 -13.85 -18.85
C LYS A 40 -11.73 -12.75 -17.80
N THR A 41 -11.09 -13.05 -16.68
CA THR A 41 -11.08 -12.16 -15.52
C THR A 41 -9.66 -12.01 -14.98
N LEU A 42 -9.22 -10.77 -14.78
CA LEU A 42 -8.05 -10.43 -13.96
C LEU A 42 -8.56 -9.84 -12.65
N PHE A 43 -8.06 -10.37 -11.55
CA PHE A 43 -8.47 -9.99 -10.20
C PHE A 43 -7.23 -9.60 -9.40
N SER A 44 -6.97 -8.29 -9.29
CA SER A 44 -5.92 -7.74 -8.44
C SER A 44 -6.47 -7.61 -7.02
N THR A 45 -5.76 -8.17 -6.04
CA THR A 45 -6.18 -8.18 -4.63
C THR A 45 -4.98 -8.12 -3.68
N HIS A 46 -5.24 -7.63 -2.47
CA HIS A 46 -4.30 -7.68 -1.35
C HIS A 46 -4.67 -8.78 -0.34
N TYR A 47 -5.80 -9.48 -0.53
CA TYR A 47 -6.23 -10.59 0.34
C TYR A 47 -5.46 -11.86 -0.03
N HIS A 48 -4.47 -12.22 0.78
CA HIS A 48 -3.67 -13.44 0.58
C HIS A 48 -4.52 -14.70 0.74
N GLU A 49 -5.55 -14.65 1.58
CA GLU A 49 -6.47 -15.75 1.87
C GLU A 49 -7.22 -16.23 0.62
N LEU A 50 -7.47 -15.34 -0.34
CA LEU A 50 -8.15 -15.69 -1.60
C LEU A 50 -7.29 -16.54 -2.53
N THR A 51 -5.97 -16.61 -2.32
CA THR A 51 -5.09 -17.46 -3.12
C THR A 51 -5.44 -18.95 -2.98
N ALA A 52 -6.00 -19.35 -1.83
CA ALA A 52 -6.42 -20.72 -1.57
C ALA A 52 -7.55 -21.20 -2.51
N LEU A 53 -8.28 -20.27 -3.14
CA LEU A 53 -9.35 -20.58 -4.10
C LEU A 53 -8.84 -21.30 -5.36
N GLU A 54 -7.55 -21.22 -5.69
CA GLU A 54 -6.96 -22.00 -6.79
C GLU A 54 -7.12 -23.51 -6.58
N ASN A 55 -7.19 -23.95 -5.32
CA ASN A 55 -7.35 -25.37 -4.98
C ASN A 55 -8.77 -25.89 -5.27
N SER A 56 -9.78 -25.02 -5.24
CA SER A 56 -11.19 -25.38 -5.46
C SER A 56 -11.70 -25.00 -6.85
N LEU A 57 -11.23 -23.88 -7.40
CA LEU A 57 -11.68 -23.33 -8.68
C LEU A 57 -10.74 -23.75 -9.82
N LYS A 58 -11.14 -24.78 -10.57
CA LYS A 58 -10.30 -25.44 -11.60
C LYS A 58 -9.72 -24.52 -12.67
N ALA A 59 -10.39 -23.41 -12.98
CA ALA A 59 -9.95 -22.44 -13.99
C ALA A 59 -9.25 -21.21 -13.39
N LEU A 60 -9.19 -21.08 -12.06
CA LEU A 60 -8.45 -20.01 -11.39
C LEU A 60 -6.96 -20.36 -11.37
N ARG A 61 -6.10 -19.36 -11.60
CA ARG A 61 -4.65 -19.50 -11.46
C ARG A 61 -4.11 -18.31 -10.69
N ASN A 62 -3.27 -18.57 -9.69
CA ASN A 62 -2.56 -17.49 -9.00
C ASN A 62 -1.37 -17.04 -9.84
N VAL A 63 -1.20 -15.71 -9.89
CA VAL A 63 -0.04 -15.05 -10.45
C VAL A 63 0.30 -13.87 -9.55
N HIS A 64 1.58 -13.55 -9.43
CA HIS A 64 2.05 -12.41 -8.64
C HIS A 64 3.15 -11.66 -9.37
N VAL A 65 3.47 -10.45 -8.91
CA VAL A 65 4.63 -9.69 -9.40
C VAL A 65 5.85 -10.14 -8.62
N GLY A 66 6.87 -10.64 -9.32
CA GLY A 66 8.11 -11.11 -8.71
C GLY A 66 8.87 -9.99 -8.01
N ALA A 67 9.44 -10.29 -6.85
CA ALA A 67 10.33 -9.42 -6.10
C ALA A 67 11.51 -10.23 -5.56
N VAL A 68 12.70 -9.61 -5.51
CA VAL A 68 13.92 -10.24 -5.01
C VAL A 68 14.54 -9.36 -3.94
N GLU A 69 15.04 -9.98 -2.87
CA GLU A 69 15.84 -9.29 -1.87
C GLU A 69 17.32 -9.32 -2.31
N GLN A 70 17.93 -8.15 -2.46
CA GLN A 70 19.37 -7.98 -2.72
C GLN A 70 19.94 -7.04 -1.66
N ASP A 71 20.98 -7.47 -0.95
CA ASP A 71 21.68 -6.66 0.07
C ASP A 71 20.77 -6.07 1.16
N GLY A 72 19.65 -6.73 1.46
CA GLY A 72 18.65 -6.28 2.43
C GLY A 72 17.65 -5.25 1.89
N ASP A 73 17.68 -4.99 0.58
CA ASP A 73 16.74 -4.15 -0.13
C ASP A 73 15.86 -4.97 -1.08
N LEU A 74 14.57 -4.60 -1.15
CA LEU A 74 13.60 -5.27 -2.00
C LEU A 74 13.62 -4.65 -3.41
N VAL A 75 13.80 -5.47 -4.43
CA VAL A 75 13.78 -5.07 -5.84
C VAL A 75 12.59 -5.72 -6.53
N PHE A 76 11.66 -4.90 -7.04
CA PHE A 76 10.54 -5.36 -7.84
C PHE A 76 11.00 -5.71 -9.26
N LEU A 77 10.79 -6.96 -9.68
CA LEU A 77 11.17 -7.42 -11.02
C LEU A 77 10.21 -6.94 -12.12
N HIS A 78 9.04 -6.39 -11.74
CA HIS A 78 7.93 -6.05 -12.65
C HIS A 78 7.54 -7.18 -13.61
N GLN A 79 7.81 -8.42 -13.20
CA GLN A 79 7.58 -9.62 -13.99
C GLN A 79 6.49 -10.45 -13.33
N MET A 80 5.49 -10.87 -14.10
CA MET A 80 4.47 -11.80 -13.61
C MET A 80 5.08 -13.19 -13.48
N GLN A 81 4.95 -13.78 -12.28
CA GLN A 81 5.39 -15.13 -11.96
C GLN A 81 4.18 -15.99 -11.58
N PRO A 82 4.18 -17.29 -11.91
CA PRO A 82 3.11 -18.20 -11.54
C PRO A 82 3.11 -18.46 -10.02
N GLY A 83 1.93 -18.79 -9.49
CA GLY A 83 1.73 -19.09 -8.08
C GLY A 83 1.37 -17.85 -7.24
N PRO A 84 0.97 -18.08 -5.97
CA PRO A 84 0.71 -17.01 -5.02
C PRO A 84 2.01 -16.29 -4.64
N ALA A 85 1.90 -15.08 -4.09
CA ALA A 85 3.04 -14.41 -3.47
C ALA A 85 3.35 -15.06 -2.11
N ASP A 86 4.62 -15.24 -1.78
CA ASP A 86 5.05 -15.90 -0.54
C ASP A 86 4.89 -15.00 0.69
N LYS A 87 4.93 -13.67 0.53
CA LYS A 87 4.91 -12.68 1.62
C LYS A 87 4.26 -11.37 1.20
N SER A 88 3.76 -10.64 2.20
CA SER A 88 3.35 -9.24 2.06
C SER A 88 4.54 -8.31 2.22
N TYR A 89 4.80 -7.46 1.23
CA TYR A 89 5.97 -6.57 1.21
C TYR A 89 5.72 -5.17 1.78
N GLY A 90 4.65 -4.98 2.58
CA GLY A 90 4.23 -3.64 3.03
C GLY A 90 5.30 -2.86 3.79
N ILE A 91 6.00 -3.51 4.75
CA ILE A 91 7.07 -2.87 5.52
C ILE A 91 8.29 -2.56 4.62
N HIS A 92 8.61 -3.44 3.68
CA HIS A 92 9.70 -3.22 2.71
C HIS A 92 9.40 -2.04 1.77
N VAL A 93 8.15 -1.92 1.30
CA VAL A 93 7.69 -0.76 0.53
C VAL A 93 7.82 0.52 1.36
N ALA A 94 7.47 0.49 2.65
CA ALA A 94 7.65 1.63 3.55
C ALA A 94 9.14 2.01 3.74
N LYS A 95 10.04 1.03 3.81
CA LYS A 95 11.50 1.26 3.83
C LYS A 95 11.97 1.97 2.56
N LEU A 96 11.54 1.49 1.38
CA LEU A 96 11.84 2.12 0.09
C LEU A 96 11.27 3.55 -0.02
N ALA A 97 10.13 3.81 0.62
CA ALA A 97 9.53 5.15 0.72
C ALA A 97 10.27 6.09 1.70
N GLY A 98 11.34 5.63 2.36
CA GLY A 98 12.14 6.43 3.28
C GLY A 98 11.53 6.60 4.67
N MET A 99 10.65 5.68 5.10
CA MET A 99 10.05 5.75 6.43
C MET A 99 11.10 5.54 7.54
N PRO A 100 10.95 6.20 8.71
CA PRO A 100 11.97 6.15 9.77
C PRO A 100 12.23 4.74 10.31
N THR A 101 13.49 4.39 10.55
CA THR A 101 13.87 3.08 11.10
C THR A 101 13.16 2.71 12.41
N PRO A 102 12.97 3.61 13.40
CA PRO A 102 12.22 3.26 14.61
C PRO A 102 10.76 2.87 14.33
N LEU A 103 10.14 3.47 13.30
CA LEU A 103 8.78 3.13 12.87
C LEU A 103 8.74 1.75 12.22
N LEU A 104 9.67 1.46 11.31
CA LEU A 104 9.76 0.16 10.63
C LEU A 104 9.97 -0.98 11.64
N LYS A 105 10.88 -0.80 12.60
CA LYS A 105 11.11 -1.78 13.69
C LYS A 105 9.85 -2.03 14.52
N ARG A 106 9.07 -0.98 14.81
CA ARG A 106 7.80 -1.16 15.54
C ARG A 106 6.77 -1.90 14.69
N ALA A 107 6.69 -1.59 13.39
CA ALA A 107 5.79 -2.27 12.48
C ALA A 107 6.11 -3.77 12.36
N GLU A 108 7.39 -4.15 12.34
CA GLU A 108 7.83 -5.55 12.34
C GLU A 108 7.34 -6.29 13.58
N VAL A 109 7.50 -5.70 14.77
CA VAL A 109 7.00 -6.31 16.02
C VAL A 109 5.48 -6.51 15.97
N ILE A 110 4.73 -5.48 15.55
CA ILE A 110 3.26 -5.58 15.45
C ILE A 110 2.85 -6.66 14.44
N LEU A 111 3.55 -6.76 13.30
CA LEU A 111 3.27 -7.77 12.29
C LEU A 111 3.48 -9.19 12.86
N THR A 112 4.60 -9.42 13.55
CA THR A 112 4.86 -10.72 14.21
C THR A 112 3.77 -11.06 15.22
N ASP A 113 3.35 -10.11 16.05
CA ASP A 113 2.27 -10.33 17.02
C ASP A 113 0.95 -10.73 16.33
N LEU A 114 0.59 -10.06 15.22
CA LEU A 114 -0.63 -10.35 14.45
C LEU A 114 -0.58 -11.70 13.72
N GLU A 115 0.58 -12.07 13.18
CA GLU A 115 0.79 -13.37 12.53
C GLU A 115 0.72 -14.53 13.54
N ASP A 116 1.30 -14.35 14.74
CA ASP A 116 1.24 -15.31 15.82
C ASP A 116 -0.20 -15.46 16.35
N GLU A 117 -0.94 -14.36 16.51
CA GLU A 117 -2.36 -14.39 16.87
C GLU A 117 -3.24 -15.09 15.83
N ALA A 118 -2.93 -14.91 14.53
CA ALA A 118 -3.62 -15.58 13.45
C ALA A 118 -3.32 -17.09 13.43
N ALA A 119 -2.08 -17.49 13.72
CA ALA A 119 -1.69 -18.90 13.83
C ALA A 119 -2.28 -19.59 15.07
N ALA A 120 -2.51 -18.86 16.15
CA ALA A 120 -3.08 -19.39 17.40
C ALA A 120 -4.60 -19.59 17.39
N LYS A 121 -5.33 -19.01 16.42
CA LYS A 121 -6.78 -19.20 16.25
C LYS A 121 -7.02 -20.34 15.24
N PRO A 122 -7.70 -21.44 15.61
CA PRO A 122 -7.98 -22.50 14.66
C PRO A 122 -8.87 -21.97 13.55
N ALA A 123 -8.45 -22.19 12.30
CA ALA A 123 -9.21 -21.85 11.10
C ALA A 123 -10.63 -22.42 11.23
N VAL A 124 -11.61 -21.52 11.18
CA VAL A 124 -13.03 -21.88 11.16
C VAL A 124 -13.25 -22.76 9.94
N ALA A 125 -13.53 -24.05 10.18
CA ALA A 125 -13.92 -24.99 9.15
C ALA A 125 -15.12 -24.43 8.40
N VAL A 126 -14.96 -24.18 7.11
CA VAL A 126 -16.07 -23.92 6.19
C VAL A 126 -16.92 -25.19 6.17
N PRO A 127 -18.19 -25.19 6.63
CA PRO A 127 -19.03 -26.35 6.49
C PRO A 127 -19.46 -26.48 5.03
N SER A 128 -18.99 -27.53 4.36
CA SER A 128 -19.59 -28.03 3.12
C SER A 128 -21.07 -28.31 3.39
N GLN A 129 -21.95 -27.50 2.80
CA GLN A 129 -23.38 -27.77 2.79
C GLN A 129 -23.68 -28.79 1.67
N THR A 130 -24.11 -29.98 2.07
CA THR A 130 -24.95 -30.84 1.25
C THR A 130 -26.30 -31.03 1.93
N ASP A 131 -27.32 -30.80 1.12
CA ASP A 131 -28.73 -31.19 1.22
C ASP A 131 -29.72 -30.39 2.08
N ALA A 132 -30.73 -29.93 1.33
CA ALA A 132 -31.92 -29.22 1.74
C ALA A 132 -32.83 -30.05 2.64
N THR A 133 -33.57 -29.40 3.54
CA THR A 133 -35.03 -29.53 3.68
C THR A 133 -35.59 -28.33 4.47
N ALA A 134 -36.74 -27.86 4.01
CA ALA A 134 -37.50 -26.71 4.50
C ALA A 134 -37.90 -26.78 5.98
N THR A 135 -38.03 -25.62 6.63
CA THR A 135 -39.21 -25.21 7.44
C THR A 135 -39.19 -23.68 7.66
N GLN A 136 -40.39 -23.09 7.58
CA GLN A 136 -40.73 -21.66 7.62
C GLN A 136 -40.79 -21.07 9.06
N PRO A 137 -41.05 -19.75 9.25
CA PRO A 137 -40.37 -18.89 10.23
C PRO A 137 -41.15 -18.65 11.53
N ALA A 138 -40.43 -18.20 12.58
CA ALA A 138 -41.04 -17.62 13.78
C ALA A 138 -40.17 -16.48 14.37
N ALA A 139 -40.62 -15.25 14.07
CA ALA A 139 -40.83 -14.08 14.92
C ALA A 139 -40.08 -13.86 16.26
N VAL A 140 -39.83 -12.55 16.50
CA VAL A 140 -39.62 -11.78 17.76
C VAL A 140 -38.31 -12.07 18.52
N THR A 141 -37.47 -11.12 18.96
CA THR A 141 -37.71 -9.80 19.57
C THR A 141 -36.45 -8.92 19.47
N GLU A 142 -36.64 -7.63 19.24
CA GLU A 142 -35.70 -6.57 19.65
C GLU A 142 -35.52 -6.54 21.18
N PRO A 143 -34.39 -6.04 21.68
CA PRO A 143 -34.49 -4.76 22.36
C PRO A 143 -33.38 -3.77 21.99
N VAL A 144 -33.83 -2.61 21.52
CA VAL A 144 -33.48 -1.26 21.96
C VAL A 144 -32.34 -1.18 22.99
N GLY A 145 -31.27 -0.49 22.60
CA GLY A 145 -30.19 -0.06 23.48
C GLY A 145 -29.36 1.04 22.81
N GLU A 146 -29.98 2.18 22.55
CA GLU A 146 -29.26 3.45 22.35
C GLU A 146 -28.55 3.82 23.67
N PRO A 147 -27.38 4.47 23.60
CA PRO A 147 -27.45 5.92 23.68
C PRO A 147 -26.54 6.63 22.69
N ALA A 148 -27.08 7.70 22.11
CA ALA A 148 -26.36 8.78 21.46
C ALA A 148 -25.98 9.87 22.52
N PRO A 149 -25.54 11.08 22.15
CA PRO A 149 -24.16 11.56 22.22
C PRO A 149 -23.97 12.75 23.21
N ALA A 150 -22.74 13.05 23.61
CA ALA A 150 -22.36 14.34 24.21
C ALA A 150 -20.81 14.47 24.21
N ALA A 151 -20.21 15.37 23.43
CA ALA A 151 -20.06 16.81 23.65
C ALA A 151 -18.88 17.18 24.60
N GLU A 152 -17.80 17.66 23.97
CA GLU A 152 -17.07 18.90 24.26
C GLU A 152 -16.88 19.36 25.72
N ALA A 153 -15.62 19.46 26.18
CA ALA A 153 -15.12 20.57 27.01
C ALA A 153 -13.59 20.48 27.24
N ALA A 154 -12.85 21.45 26.69
CA ALA A 154 -11.64 22.03 27.31
C ALA A 154 -12.04 22.75 28.64
N PRO A 155 -11.17 23.26 29.57
CA PRO A 155 -9.86 23.89 29.28
C PRO A 155 -8.77 23.84 30.40
N LYS A 156 -7.61 24.44 30.07
CA LYS A 156 -6.79 25.40 30.86
C LYS A 156 -5.30 25.06 31.11
N THR A 157 -4.48 25.77 30.34
CA THR A 157 -3.32 26.61 30.74
C THR A 157 -2.27 26.05 31.69
N ALA A 158 -1.05 25.90 31.15
CA ALA A 158 0.17 26.38 31.80
C ALA A 158 1.19 26.81 30.72
N THR A 159 1.52 28.09 30.72
CA THR A 159 2.64 28.74 30.03
C THR A 159 3.97 28.18 30.57
N PRO A 160 5.04 28.20 29.75
CA PRO A 160 6.04 29.24 30.01
C PRO A 160 6.61 29.91 28.74
N THR A 161 7.10 31.12 29.02
CA THR A 161 7.74 32.16 28.22
C THR A 161 9.09 31.69 27.61
N PRO A 162 9.61 32.35 26.54
CA PRO A 162 10.66 31.80 25.68
C PRO A 162 12.07 32.14 26.17
N GLU A 163 12.99 31.17 26.06
CA GLU A 163 14.44 31.36 26.17
C GLU A 163 15.06 31.39 24.76
N GLU A 164 15.99 32.34 24.58
CA GLU A 164 16.81 32.59 23.39
C GLU A 164 17.69 31.38 22.99
N PRO A 165 18.05 31.24 21.70
CA PRO A 165 18.92 30.16 21.25
C PRO A 165 20.39 30.49 21.56
N ALA A 166 21.03 29.61 22.32
CA ALA A 166 22.48 29.54 22.44
C ALA A 166 23.10 28.92 21.17
N THR A 167 23.99 29.71 20.56
CA THR A 167 25.11 29.38 19.67
C THR A 167 25.35 27.90 19.36
N VAL A 168 25.18 27.53 18.08
CA VAL A 168 25.71 26.29 17.52
C VAL A 168 27.19 26.54 17.17
N ASP A 169 28.08 25.83 17.86
CA ASP A 169 29.52 25.86 17.64
C ASP A 169 29.86 25.37 16.21
N GLU A 170 30.58 26.22 15.48
CA GLU A 170 31.25 25.96 14.22
C GLU A 170 32.42 25.00 14.44
N VAL A 171 32.29 23.72 14.10
CA VAL A 171 33.46 22.85 13.82
C VAL A 171 33.02 21.60 13.03
N ALA A 172 32.77 21.78 11.73
CA ALA A 172 32.75 20.65 10.79
C ALA A 172 33.18 21.02 9.35
N ASP A 173 33.54 22.27 9.06
CA ASP A 173 33.89 22.71 7.68
C ASP A 173 35.40 22.69 7.35
N GLN A 174 36.24 22.02 8.14
CA GLN A 174 37.70 22.03 7.92
C GLN A 174 38.29 20.75 7.31
N GLN A 175 37.48 19.84 6.76
CA GLN A 175 38.01 18.62 6.11
C GLN A 175 37.60 18.39 4.65
N LEU A 176 36.99 19.37 3.98
CA LEU A 176 36.63 19.26 2.55
C LEU A 176 37.35 20.27 1.63
N SER A 177 38.30 21.05 2.13
CA SER A 177 39.00 22.09 1.36
C SER A 177 40.16 21.59 0.48
N LEU A 178 40.35 20.28 0.31
CA LEU A 178 41.49 19.72 -0.45
C LEU A 178 41.19 19.32 -1.90
N PHE A 179 39.97 19.57 -2.41
CA PHE A 179 39.61 19.40 -3.82
C PHE A 179 38.80 20.60 -4.31
N SER A 180 39.44 21.76 -4.44
CA SER A 180 38.81 22.98 -5.00
C SER A 180 39.16 23.12 -6.47
N ASP A 181 38.47 22.35 -7.31
CA ASP A 181 38.10 22.77 -8.67
C ASP A 181 36.56 22.69 -8.72
N GLU A 182 35.88 23.59 -8.02
CA GLU A 182 34.45 23.78 -8.25
C GLU A 182 34.29 24.38 -9.65
N PRO A 183 33.58 23.72 -10.58
CA PRO A 183 33.34 24.31 -11.88
C PRO A 183 32.52 25.58 -11.66
N GLU A 184 33.04 26.74 -12.10
CA GLU A 184 32.28 27.99 -12.09
C GLU A 184 30.96 27.76 -12.86
N LEU A 185 29.87 27.64 -12.13
CA LEU A 185 28.56 27.37 -12.70
C LEU A 185 28.13 28.58 -13.51
N ASN A 186 27.87 28.37 -14.81
CA ASN A 186 27.26 29.40 -15.64
C ASN A 186 25.89 29.77 -15.03
N PRO A 187 25.45 31.04 -15.06
CA PRO A 187 24.12 31.46 -14.59
C PRO A 187 22.96 30.61 -15.11
N ALA A 188 23.07 30.00 -16.30
CA ALA A 188 22.09 29.04 -16.81
C ALA A 188 22.04 27.74 -15.99
N GLN A 189 23.19 27.22 -15.55
CA GLN A 189 23.31 26.02 -14.71
C GLN A 189 22.78 26.27 -13.30
N ALA A 190 23.14 27.40 -12.68
CA ALA A 190 22.63 27.79 -11.36
C ALA A 190 21.09 27.88 -11.34
N LYS A 191 20.50 28.41 -12.41
CA LYS A 191 19.04 28.51 -12.55
C LYS A 191 18.36 27.14 -12.72
N VAL A 192 18.99 26.19 -13.39
CA VAL A 192 18.43 24.83 -13.50
C VAL A 192 18.51 24.11 -12.15
N ILE A 193 19.61 24.27 -11.42
CA ILE A 193 19.79 23.67 -10.09
C ILE A 193 18.74 24.19 -9.10
N ASP A 194 18.49 25.51 -9.10
CA ASP A 194 17.40 26.11 -8.31
C ASP A 194 16.00 25.59 -8.71
N GLN A 195 15.77 25.37 -10.00
CA GLN A 195 14.51 24.79 -10.47
C GLN A 195 14.36 23.30 -10.11
N LEU A 196 15.47 22.58 -9.97
CA LEU A 196 15.48 21.17 -9.57
C LEU A 196 15.17 21.00 -8.08
N SER A 197 15.71 21.87 -7.22
CA SER A 197 15.48 21.81 -5.77
C SER A 197 14.03 22.07 -5.37
N HIS A 198 13.28 22.83 -6.20
CA HIS A 198 11.86 23.14 -5.98
C HIS A 198 10.90 22.28 -6.80
N LEU A 199 11.39 21.29 -7.57
CA LEU A 199 10.54 20.47 -8.41
C LEU A 199 9.78 19.42 -7.61
N ASN A 200 8.44 19.48 -7.62
CA ASN A 200 7.60 18.43 -7.04
C ASN A 200 7.37 17.28 -8.02
N LEU A 201 8.29 16.31 -8.03
CA LEU A 201 8.24 15.13 -8.90
C LEU A 201 6.99 14.27 -8.67
N MET A 202 6.49 14.17 -7.44
CA MET A 202 5.32 13.34 -7.11
C MET A 202 3.99 13.97 -7.55
N GLY A 203 3.99 15.27 -7.89
CA GLY A 203 2.81 15.99 -8.34
C GLY A 203 2.69 16.13 -9.86
N MET A 204 3.63 15.59 -10.64
CA MET A 204 3.69 15.77 -12.10
C MET A 204 3.40 14.47 -12.83
N THR A 205 2.79 14.57 -14.02
CA THR A 205 2.66 13.40 -14.90
C THR A 205 4.02 13.05 -15.51
N PRO A 206 4.27 11.79 -15.89
CA PRO A 206 5.53 11.41 -16.55
C PRO A 206 5.85 12.25 -17.79
N MET A 207 4.84 12.68 -18.55
CA MET A 207 5.03 13.53 -19.73
C MET A 207 5.47 14.95 -19.36
N ASP A 208 4.95 15.50 -18.27
CA ASP A 208 5.34 16.83 -17.80
C ASP A 208 6.78 16.84 -17.29
N VAL A 209 7.20 15.78 -16.61
CA VAL A 209 8.59 15.60 -16.17
C VAL A 209 9.53 15.55 -17.39
N MET A 210 9.19 14.74 -18.40
CA MET A 210 9.98 14.64 -19.63
C MET A 210 10.06 15.97 -20.40
N SER A 211 8.95 16.71 -20.47
CA SER A 211 8.91 18.05 -21.09
C SER A 211 9.78 19.05 -20.32
N GLN A 212 9.78 18.98 -18.99
CA GLN A 212 10.58 19.87 -18.14
C GLN A 212 12.08 19.58 -18.26
N VAL A 213 12.48 18.30 -18.27
CA VAL A 213 13.87 17.88 -18.49
C VAL A 213 14.35 18.34 -19.87
N TYR A 214 13.53 18.20 -20.92
CA TYR A 214 13.87 18.69 -22.25
C TYR A 214 14.10 20.21 -22.29
N LYS A 215 13.29 21.00 -21.57
CA LYS A 215 13.48 22.46 -21.46
C LYS A 215 14.79 22.82 -20.75
N TRP A 216 15.19 22.06 -19.73
CA TRP A 216 16.48 22.27 -19.07
C TRP A 216 17.65 21.92 -19.98
N GLN A 217 17.55 20.81 -20.72
CA GLN A 217 18.56 20.44 -21.72
C GLN A 217 18.77 21.56 -22.75
N GLN A 218 17.70 22.15 -23.27
CA GLN A 218 17.76 23.29 -24.21
C GLN A 218 18.38 24.57 -23.62
N LYS A 219 18.25 24.79 -22.31
CA LYS A 219 18.85 25.94 -21.62
C LYS A 219 20.33 25.74 -21.31
N LEU A 220 20.73 24.50 -21.06
CA LEU A 220 22.11 24.12 -20.78
C LEU A 220 22.94 23.95 -22.06
N SER A 221 22.28 23.69 -23.20
CA SER A 221 22.91 23.58 -24.51
C SER A 221 23.10 24.93 -25.25
N LYS A 222 22.78 26.06 -24.62
CA LYS A 222 22.94 27.42 -25.14
C LYS A 222 24.02 28.16 -24.37
#